data_AF-M0PRG8-F1
#
_entry.id   AF-M0PRG8-F1
#
_cell.length_a   1.000
_cell.length_b   1.000
_cell.length_c   1.000
_cell.angle_alpha   90.00
_cell.angle_beta   90.00
_cell.angle_gamma   90.00
#
_symmetry.space_group_name_H-M   'P 1'
#
loop_
_entity.id
_entity.type
_entity.pdbx_description
1 polymer ?
#
loop_
_entity_poly.entity_id
_entity_poly.type
_entity_poly.pdbx_seq_one_letter_code
_entity_poly.pdbx_strand_id
1 'polypeptide(L)' 'MGKHDGVWLLNFNRAYNPFCAYSDAYECPLVSFENHLDVRIEAGERYAE' A
#
# COMPACT_ATOMS: atom_id res chain seq x y z
N MET A 1 2.18 12.13 -5.84
CA MET A 1 3.11 11.50 -6.80
C MET A 1 3.57 12.57 -7.77
N GLY A 2 4.89 12.70 -8.00
CA GLY A 2 5.45 13.57 -9.03
C GLY A 2 5.55 12.82 -10.36
N LYS A 3 5.20 13.48 -11.46
CA LYS A 3 5.40 12.97 -12.81
C LYS A 3 6.64 13.64 -13.39
N HIS A 4 7.61 12.84 -13.81
CA HIS A 4 8.76 13.30 -14.58
C HIS A 4 8.84 12.46 -15.85
N ASP A 5 8.78 13.12 -17.01
CA ASP A 5 8.99 12.50 -18.33
C ASP A 5 8.14 11.25 -18.62
N GLY A 6 6.88 11.24 -18.15
CA GLY A 6 5.95 10.11 -18.36
C GLY A 6 6.11 8.97 -17.36
N VAL A 7 7.07 9.06 -16.44
CA VAL A 7 7.30 8.09 -15.37
C VAL A 7 6.63 8.58 -14.08
N TRP A 8 6.06 7.63 -13.33
CA TRP A 8 5.51 7.85 -12.01
C TRP A 8 6.46 7.36 -10.93
N LEU A 9 6.74 8.21 -9.95
CA LEU A 9 7.44 7.79 -8.75
C LEU A 9 6.45 7.10 -7.79
N LEU A 10 6.55 5.78 -7.68
CA LEU A 10 5.86 4.99 -6.66
C LEU A 10 6.77 4.81 -5.44
N ASN A 11 6.37 5.33 -4.29
CA ASN A 11 7.18 5.32 -3.07
C ASN A 11 6.55 4.44 -1.99
N PHE A 12 7.03 3.20 -1.87
CA PHE A 12 6.57 2.24 -0.87
C PHE A 12 6.88 2.64 0.58
N ASN A 13 7.84 3.54 0.82
CA ASN A 13 8.10 4.06 2.17
C ASN A 13 6.93 4.85 2.76
N ARG A 14 5.94 5.22 1.93
CA ARG A 14 4.72 5.91 2.33
C ARG A 14 3.47 5.03 2.23
N ALA A 15 3.63 3.73 2.04
CA ALA A 15 2.50 2.80 2.11
C ALA A 15 1.91 2.80 3.53
N TYR A 16 0.59 2.74 3.62
CA TYR A 16 -0.19 2.75 4.85
C TYR A 16 -1.32 1.72 4.76
N ASN A 17 -1.78 1.23 5.91
CA ASN A 17 -2.91 0.31 5.97
C ASN A 17 -4.24 1.08 5.86
N PRO A 18 -5.24 0.55 5.14
CA PRO A 18 -6.57 1.14 5.10
C PRO A 18 -7.23 1.10 6.50
N PHE A 19 -8.22 1.97 6.75
CA PHE A 19 -8.87 2.07 8.07
C PHE A 19 -9.50 0.76 8.57
N CYS A 20 -9.93 -0.12 7.65
CA CYS A 20 -10.45 -1.45 8.01
C CYS A 20 -9.43 -2.30 8.78
N ALA A 21 -8.14 -2.02 8.64
CA ALA A 21 -7.09 -2.72 9.36
C ALA A 21 -7.01 -2.32 10.85
N TYR A 22 -7.69 -1.24 11.24
CA TYR A 22 -7.74 -0.72 12.61
C TYR A 22 -9.13 -0.79 13.25
N SER A 23 -10.18 -1.00 12.47
CA SER A 23 -11.55 -0.98 12.95
C SER A 23 -12.49 -1.75 12.01
N ASP A 24 -13.28 -2.66 12.59
CA ASP A 24 -14.30 -3.44 11.89
C ASP A 24 -15.49 -2.58 11.38
N ALA A 25 -15.52 -1.29 11.73
CA ALA A 25 -16.52 -0.36 11.22
C ALA A 25 -16.31 0.01 9.74
N TYR A 26 -15.19 -0.38 9.14
CA TYR A 26 -14.85 -0.09 7.74
C TYR A 26 -14.64 -1.37 6.93
N GLU A 27 -15.13 -1.39 5.70
CA GLU A 27 -14.93 -2.51 4.79
C GLU A 27 -13.54 -2.47 4.15
N CYS A 28 -12.87 -3.63 4.06
CA CYS A 28 -11.59 -3.72 3.38
C CYS A 28 -11.73 -3.78 1.86
N PRO A 29 -10.91 -3.02 1.11
CA PRO A 29 -10.89 -3.13 -0.34
C PRO A 29 -10.29 -4.48 -0.76
N LEU A 30 -10.99 -5.20 -1.64
CA LEU A 30 -10.44 -6.38 -2.30
C LEU A 30 -9.62 -5.93 -3.52
N VAL A 31 -8.31 -6.15 -3.47
CA VAL A 31 -7.40 -5.84 -4.58
C VAL A 31 -7.43 -6.95 -5.63
N SER A 32 -7.30 -6.59 -6.91
CA SER A 32 -7.16 -7.59 -7.98
C SER A 32 -5.80 -8.30 -7.89
N PHE A 33 -5.76 -9.56 -8.32
CA PHE A 33 -4.55 -10.39 -8.27
C PHE A 33 -3.38 -9.80 -9.08
N GLU A 34 -3.65 -9.04 -10.15
CA GLU A 34 -2.62 -8.39 -10.96
C GLU A 34 -1.80 -7.34 -10.18
N ASN A 35 -2.31 -6.87 -9.04
CA ASN A 35 -1.64 -5.91 -8.16
C ASN A 35 -0.82 -6.60 -7.06
N HIS A 36 -0.77 -7.93 -7.03
CA HIS A 36 0.06 -8.68 -6.09
C HIS A 36 1.48 -8.75 -6.62
N LEU A 37 2.44 -8.33 -5.79
CA LEU A 37 3.85 -8.39 -6.11
C LEU A 37 4.46 -9.66 -5.49
N ASP A 38 5.20 -10.45 -6.27
CA ASP A 38 5.90 -11.66 -5.81
C ASP A 38 7.18 -11.36 -5.02
N VAL A 39 7.40 -10.09 -4.66
CA VAL A 39 8.57 -9.60 -3.93
C VAL A 39 8.14 -8.99 -2.61
N ARG A 40 8.97 -9.17 -1.58
CA ARG A 40 8.74 -8.54 -0.28
C ARG A 40 9.05 -7.04 -0.35
N ILE A 41 8.13 -6.24 0.17
CA ILE A 41 8.31 -4.80 0.39
C ILE A 41 8.47 -4.56 1.88
N GLU A 42 9.71 -4.34 2.33
CA GLU A 42 10.05 -4.13 3.75
C GLU A 42 10.07 -2.64 4.11
N ALA A 43 9.04 -1.90 3.68
CA ALA A 43 8.91 -0.46 3.87
C ALA A 43 7.45 -0.06 4.09
N GLY A 44 7.23 1.12 4.68
CA GLY A 44 5.91 1.66 4.97
C GLY A 44 5.47 1.43 6.41
N GLU A 45 4.18 1.63 6.67
CA GLU A 45 3.58 1.39 7.97
C GLU A 45 3.63 -0.09 8.37
N ARG A 46 3.88 -0.35 9.65
CA ARG A 46 3.92 -1.69 10.24
C ARG A 46 3.23 -1.64 11.60
N TYR A 47 2.54 -2.71 11.98
CA TYR A 47 2.07 -2.86 13.35
C TYR A 47 3.26 -2.88 14.32
N ALA A 48 3.11 -2.18 15.44
CA ALA A 48 4.07 -2.30 16.53
C ALA A 48 4.06 -3.74 17.05
N GLU A 49 5.26 -4.26 17.30
CA GLU A 49 5.49 -5.61 17.83
C GLU A 49 5.06 -5.71 19.29
#